data_AF-G0MKW7-F1
#
_entry.id   AF-G0MKW7-F1
#
_cell.length_a   1.000
_cell.length_b   1.000
_cell.length_c   1.000
_cell.angle_alpha   90.00
_cell.angle_beta   90.00
_cell.angle_gamma   90.00
#
_symmetry.space_group_name_H-M   'P 1'
#
loop_
_entity.id
_entity.type
_entity.pdbx_description
1 polymer ?
#
loop_
_entity_poly.entity_id
_entity_poly.type
_entity_poly.pdbx_seq_one_letter_code
_entity_poly.pdbx_strand_id
1 'polypeptide(L)'
;MSDNHVEEDESKKAKMHLKANDLLCVNGCGFYGTPQWENRCSKCWRAHQNELKKSQDFAKNKSLLSFDQFQERRKSTTESKSRGIKNLFKTSPIPEGGTSSPTHISPAGTPTRRRDLSPDSLEARKQFTDFLVANLSTAMAQEIARSVKNAVSKISEMRLNAEEMSELVMSYYQYLGERIGGHSIFNSPDCKVKVEDVMDQVEKYISTCCYSTFFCANHEEEVADMSLQDRIRSLHWVTAGFLETKLVFKKQAVREKIDEAISELIEINAKKSAFEKLECLTRSCKAIFEALKESESATSADEFLPTLIYILFRGNPPLIQSNVKFISRFAIPARLMSGEAAYFFTNLSCALEFARNMNHESLQMEKNEFEAYTSGQLAPPLSVINSACNQAMYVLEGTIETIVTVAKRAENLAKSFATVNKKADDDIAKMLIIIKETVDFYPTQEYVNMKESIFAEEKETADLLVSLSRQSSESGRGTLSTSADTQPSTPQPGCLDESPLVSAIKEVDSSSSP
;
A
#
# COMPACT_ATOMS: atom_id res chain seq x y z
N MET A 1 85.99 42.91 -36.07
CA MET A 1 87.05 42.06 -36.64
C MET A 1 87.11 40.83 -35.75
N SER A 2 86.53 39.68 -36.06
CA SER A 2 86.30 39.08 -37.38
C SER A 2 85.10 38.09 -37.34
N ASP A 3 84.22 38.19 -38.34
CA ASP A 3 83.60 37.15 -39.20
C ASP A 3 83.87 35.65 -38.85
N ASN A 4 82.97 34.67 -39.03
CA ASN A 4 81.80 34.55 -39.90
C ASN A 4 80.92 33.32 -39.53
N HIS A 5 79.64 33.38 -39.91
CA HIS A 5 78.67 32.32 -40.26
C HIS A 5 78.56 31.01 -39.46
N VAL A 6 77.34 30.76 -38.93
CA VAL A 6 76.64 29.47 -39.06
C VAL A 6 75.15 29.76 -39.32
N GLU A 7 74.66 29.30 -40.47
CA GLU A 7 73.25 29.18 -40.86
C GLU A 7 72.58 27.97 -40.17
N GLU A 8 71.24 27.92 -40.28
CA GLU A 8 70.32 26.81 -39.95
C GLU A 8 70.02 26.64 -38.45
N ASP A 9 68.77 26.66 -37.98
CA ASP A 9 67.72 25.74 -38.39
C ASP A 9 66.33 26.28 -37.94
N GLU A 10 65.58 26.93 -38.85
CA GLU A 10 64.14 27.16 -38.72
C GLU A 10 63.39 25.84 -38.99
N SER A 11 63.50 24.84 -38.11
CA SER A 11 62.64 23.65 -38.20
C SER A 11 62.39 23.02 -36.83
N LYS A 12 61.28 23.45 -36.18
CA LYS A 12 60.48 22.67 -35.20
C LYS A 12 59.38 23.54 -34.56
N LYS A 13 58.46 24.08 -35.36
CA LYS A 13 57.10 24.37 -34.87
C LYS A 13 56.21 23.20 -35.29
N ALA A 14 55.97 22.28 -34.36
CA ALA A 14 55.01 21.20 -34.55
C ALA A 14 53.62 21.82 -34.80
N LYS A 15 53.18 21.83 -36.07
CA LYS A 15 51.80 22.17 -36.43
C LYS A 15 50.90 21.02 -35.98
N MET A 16 50.39 21.09 -34.74
CA MET A 16 49.31 20.21 -34.30
C MET A 16 48.04 20.59 -35.07
N HIS A 17 47.70 19.83 -36.11
CA HIS A 17 46.38 19.88 -36.73
C HIS A 17 45.39 19.17 -35.79
N LEU A 18 44.82 19.91 -34.83
CA LEU A 18 43.65 19.46 -34.07
C LEU A 18 42.41 19.76 -34.92
N LYS A 19 41.65 18.75 -35.34
CA LYS A 19 40.38 18.98 -36.03
C LYS A 19 39.38 19.49 -34.99
N ALA A 20 38.48 20.39 -35.37
CA ALA A 20 37.49 20.96 -34.44
C ALA A 20 36.65 19.87 -33.73
N ASN A 21 36.44 18.73 -34.38
CA ASN A 21 35.75 17.57 -33.79
C ASN A 21 36.53 16.88 -32.68
N ASP A 22 37.87 16.97 -32.65
CA ASP A 22 38.71 16.34 -31.64
C ASP A 22 38.69 17.10 -30.30
N LEU A 23 38.13 18.33 -30.30
CA LEU A 23 37.94 19.17 -29.12
C LEU A 23 36.51 19.06 -28.56
N LEU A 24 35.61 18.36 -29.24
CA LEU A 24 34.23 18.23 -28.80
C LEU A 24 34.10 17.19 -27.69
N CYS A 25 33.10 17.41 -26.86
CA CYS A 25 32.72 16.49 -25.79
C CYS A 25 32.51 15.09 -26.37
N VAL A 26 33.11 14.09 -25.74
CA VAL A 26 32.96 12.66 -26.11
C VAL A 26 31.49 12.21 -26.16
N ASN A 27 30.60 12.86 -25.40
CA ASN A 27 29.17 12.56 -25.42
C ASN A 27 28.40 13.22 -26.59
N GLY A 28 29.08 13.83 -27.55
CA GLY A 28 28.47 14.39 -28.76
C GLY A 28 27.49 15.54 -28.52
N CYS A 29 27.54 16.19 -27.36
CA CYS A 29 26.55 17.20 -26.95
C CYS A 29 26.76 18.59 -27.58
N GLY A 30 27.69 18.73 -28.53
CA GLY A 30 27.99 19.98 -29.23
C GLY A 30 28.82 21.00 -28.44
N PHE A 31 29.25 20.68 -27.22
CA PHE A 31 30.14 21.52 -26.40
C PHE A 31 31.57 20.99 -26.40
N TYR A 32 32.56 21.85 -26.17
CA TYR A 32 33.96 21.44 -26.08
C TYR A 32 34.26 20.65 -24.80
N GLY A 33 35.04 19.59 -24.95
CA GLY A 33 35.56 18.78 -23.86
C GLY A 33 37.02 19.13 -23.56
N THR A 34 37.46 18.87 -22.34
CA THR A 34 38.86 19.07 -21.93
C THR A 34 39.50 17.75 -21.49
N PRO A 35 40.79 17.51 -21.77
CA PRO A 35 41.49 16.29 -21.35
C PRO A 35 41.43 16.04 -19.84
N GLN A 36 41.39 17.11 -19.03
CA GLN A 36 41.24 17.07 -17.58
C GLN A 36 39.90 16.48 -17.10
N TRP A 37 38.88 16.50 -17.96
CA TRP A 37 37.54 15.94 -17.73
C TRP A 37 37.28 14.77 -18.67
N GLU A 38 38.34 14.03 -19.03
CA GLU A 38 38.26 12.90 -19.95
C GLU A 38 37.60 13.26 -21.29
N ASN A 39 37.91 14.46 -21.80
CA ASN A 39 37.32 15.04 -23.00
C ASN A 39 35.79 15.20 -22.93
N ARG A 40 35.20 15.31 -21.73
CA ARG A 40 33.79 15.69 -21.52
C ARG A 40 33.67 17.19 -21.29
N CYS A 41 32.55 17.80 -21.69
CA CYS A 41 32.23 19.17 -21.31
C CYS A 41 31.85 19.25 -19.83
N SER A 42 31.83 20.46 -19.26
CA SER A 42 31.54 20.69 -17.83
C SER A 42 30.21 20.07 -17.35
N LYS A 43 29.16 20.11 -18.19
CA LYS A 43 27.85 19.53 -17.88
C LYS A 43 27.89 18.00 -17.89
N CYS A 44 28.47 17.39 -18.92
CA CYS A 44 28.62 15.95 -19.03
C CYS A 44 29.59 15.39 -17.98
N TRP A 45 30.61 16.16 -17.59
CA TRP A 45 31.52 15.82 -16.50
C TRP A 45 30.80 15.79 -15.16
N ARG A 46 29.98 16.80 -14.84
CA ARG A 46 29.16 16.79 -13.61
C ARG A 46 28.17 15.62 -13.57
N ALA A 47 27.52 15.31 -14.70
CA ALA A 47 26.63 14.15 -14.79
C ALA A 47 27.40 12.84 -14.55
N HIS A 48 28.56 12.68 -15.20
CA HIS A 48 29.43 11.53 -15.04
C HIS A 48 29.96 11.38 -13.61
N GLN A 49 30.35 12.48 -12.96
CA GLN A 49 30.77 12.46 -11.56
C GLN A 49 29.63 12.08 -10.60
N ASN A 50 28.41 12.57 -10.86
CA ASN A 50 27.24 12.17 -10.07
C ASN A 50 26.93 10.68 -10.24
N GLU A 51 27.09 10.13 -11.45
CA GLU A 51 26.88 8.71 -11.73
C GLU A 51 27.98 7.82 -11.12
N LEU A 52 29.25 8.23 -11.22
CA LEU A 52 30.38 7.60 -10.52
C LEU A 52 30.20 7.63 -9.01
N LYS A 53 29.73 8.76 -8.46
CA LYS A 53 29.43 8.89 -7.03
C LYS A 53 28.30 7.95 -6.63
N LYS A 54 27.19 7.91 -7.39
CA LYS A 54 26.10 6.94 -7.18
C LYS A 54 26.59 5.49 -7.24
N SER A 55 27.47 5.17 -8.19
CA SER A 55 28.04 3.82 -8.33
C SER A 55 29.01 3.47 -7.20
N GLN A 56 29.84 4.41 -6.74
CA GLN A 56 30.71 4.24 -5.58
C GLN A 56 29.92 4.13 -4.27
N ASP A 57 28.90 4.97 -4.09
CA ASP A 57 28.00 4.91 -2.93
C ASP A 57 27.26 3.57 -2.94
N PHE A 58 26.80 3.10 -4.11
CA PHE A 58 26.23 1.77 -4.28
C PHE A 58 27.21 0.64 -3.93
N ALA A 59 28.46 0.72 -4.38
CA ALA A 59 29.49 -0.27 -4.08
C ALA A 59 29.93 -0.27 -2.60
N LYS A 60 30.00 0.91 -1.96
CA LYS A 60 30.24 1.04 -0.51
C LYS A 60 29.06 0.48 0.29
N ASN A 61 27.83 0.78 -0.13
CA ASN A 61 26.62 0.25 0.46
C ASN A 61 26.53 -1.28 0.34
N LYS A 62 26.99 -1.86 -0.78
CA LYS A 62 27.12 -3.33 -0.95
C LYS A 62 27.98 -3.97 0.15
N SER A 63 29.05 -3.30 0.59
CA SER A 63 29.93 -3.81 1.67
C SER A 63 29.33 -3.69 3.08
N LEU A 64 28.52 -2.66 3.33
CA LEU A 64 27.82 -2.43 4.61
C LEU A 64 26.59 -3.32 4.81
N LEU A 65 26.24 -4.13 3.80
CA LEU A 65 24.98 -4.86 3.72
C LEU A 65 25.17 -6.34 3.37
N SER A 66 26.42 -6.83 3.23
CA SER A 66 26.64 -8.25 3.06
C SER A 66 26.05 -9.00 4.25
N PHE A 67 25.24 -10.03 3.95
CA PHE A 67 24.71 -11.00 4.90
C PHE A 67 25.82 -11.70 5.71
N ASP A 68 27.09 -11.58 5.29
CA ASP A 68 28.26 -12.02 6.05
C ASP A 68 28.34 -11.36 7.44
N GLN A 69 27.97 -10.08 7.57
CA GLN A 69 27.95 -9.41 8.88
C GLN A 69 26.89 -10.00 9.83
N PHE A 70 25.80 -10.57 9.29
CA PHE A 70 24.78 -11.27 10.09
C PHE A 70 25.31 -12.61 10.60
N GLN A 71 26.05 -13.37 9.79
CA GLN A 71 26.71 -14.60 10.24
C GLN A 71 27.86 -14.32 11.23
N GLU A 72 28.63 -13.25 11.03
CA GLU A 72 29.67 -12.83 11.97
C GLU A 72 29.10 -12.39 13.32
N ARG A 73 27.96 -11.67 13.34
CA ARG A 73 27.25 -11.33 14.59
C ARG A 73 26.61 -12.56 15.29
N ARG A 74 26.17 -13.57 14.51
CA ARG A 74 25.77 -14.88 15.07
C ARG A 74 26.91 -15.56 15.81
N LYS A 75 28.15 -15.40 15.33
CA LYS A 75 29.35 -16.00 15.95
C LYS A 75 29.93 -15.13 17.07
N SER A 76 29.87 -13.80 16.97
CA SER A 76 30.42 -12.89 17.98
C SER A 76 29.58 -12.80 19.25
N THR A 77 28.26 -13.01 19.17
CA THR A 77 27.37 -13.04 20.35
C THR A 77 27.59 -14.27 21.24
N THR A 78 28.16 -15.34 20.70
CA THR A 78 28.62 -16.51 21.49
C THR A 78 29.99 -16.31 22.14
N GLU A 79 30.76 -15.30 21.74
CA GLU A 79 32.09 -15.00 22.31
C GLU A 79 32.05 -13.78 23.25
N SER A 80 32.17 -14.06 24.55
CA SER A 80 32.02 -13.09 25.63
C SER A 80 33.10 -12.00 25.65
N LYS A 81 32.77 -10.78 25.21
CA LYS A 81 33.51 -9.53 25.55
C LYS A 81 32.77 -8.64 26.56
N SER A 82 31.98 -9.23 27.46
CA SER A 82 31.04 -8.53 28.35
C SER A 82 31.64 -7.89 29.63
N ARG A 83 32.97 -7.76 29.77
CA ARG A 83 33.58 -7.31 31.05
C ARG A 83 33.66 -5.79 31.24
N GLY A 84 33.63 -4.97 30.18
CA GLY A 84 33.78 -3.50 30.30
C GLY A 84 32.49 -2.72 30.57
N ILE A 85 31.36 -3.17 30.04
CA ILE A 85 30.11 -2.38 29.99
C ILE A 85 29.21 -2.63 31.21
N LYS A 86 29.39 -3.74 31.93
CA LYS A 86 28.64 -4.04 33.17
C LYS A 86 28.82 -2.97 34.25
N ASN A 87 29.94 -2.25 34.24
CA ASN A 87 30.19 -1.14 35.16
C ASN A 87 29.50 0.16 34.74
N LEU A 88 29.08 0.28 33.47
CA LEU A 88 28.41 1.47 32.94
C LEU A 88 26.92 1.52 33.32
N PHE A 89 26.28 0.39 33.61
CA PHE A 89 24.84 0.29 33.91
C PHE A 89 24.51 -0.16 35.34
N LYS A 90 25.52 -0.35 36.20
CA LYS A 90 25.31 -0.61 37.63
C LYS A 90 24.97 0.70 38.34
N THR A 91 23.81 0.74 38.97
CA THR A 91 23.46 1.77 39.95
C THR A 91 24.37 1.62 41.17
N SER A 92 25.13 2.66 41.54
CA SER A 92 25.86 2.68 42.81
C SER A 92 24.86 2.65 43.98
N PRO A 93 25.11 1.89 45.06
CA PRO A 93 24.32 2.00 46.27
C PRO A 93 24.55 3.38 46.91
N ILE A 94 23.50 3.92 47.52
CA ILE A 94 23.55 5.15 48.32
C ILE A 94 24.44 4.88 49.55
N PRO A 95 25.48 5.69 49.84
CA PRO A 95 26.09 5.72 51.16
C PRO A 95 25.27 6.66 52.05
N GLU A 96 24.62 6.10 53.06
CA GLU A 96 24.19 6.87 54.23
C GLU A 96 25.42 7.30 55.03
N GLY A 97 25.42 8.58 55.45
CA GLY A 97 26.06 9.00 56.69
C GLY A 97 27.51 9.49 56.63
N GLY A 98 27.65 10.81 56.52
CA GLY A 98 28.55 11.59 57.39
C GLY A 98 30.02 11.70 57.00
N THR A 99 30.41 12.86 56.45
CA THR A 99 31.34 13.85 57.06
C THR A 99 32.01 14.73 55.99
N SER A 100 31.78 16.04 56.10
CA SER A 100 32.57 17.20 55.64
C SER A 100 33.43 17.09 54.37
N SER A 101 32.97 17.73 53.28
CA SER A 101 33.83 18.24 52.21
C SER A 101 34.20 19.70 52.46
N PRO A 102 35.42 20.17 52.13
CA PRO A 102 35.70 21.59 52.01
C PRO A 102 35.26 22.15 50.66
N THR A 103 34.93 23.43 50.71
CA THR A 103 34.31 24.31 49.72
C THR A 103 35.10 24.44 48.42
N HIS A 104 34.43 24.25 47.27
CA HIS A 104 34.85 24.87 46.01
C HIS A 104 33.66 25.59 45.39
N ILE A 105 33.79 26.92 45.29
CA ILE A 105 32.82 27.82 44.68
C ILE A 105 33.07 27.83 43.18
N SER A 106 32.05 27.50 42.39
CA SER A 106 31.97 27.84 40.97
C SER A 106 30.59 28.44 40.66
N PRO A 107 30.49 29.37 39.70
CA PRO A 107 29.37 30.29 39.60
C PRO A 107 28.16 29.69 38.88
N ALA A 108 26.98 30.20 39.24
CA ALA A 108 25.72 29.92 38.59
C ALA A 108 25.70 30.38 37.13
N GLY A 109 25.09 29.58 36.24
CA GLY A 109 24.59 30.09 34.96
C GLY A 109 24.72 29.17 33.75
N THR A 110 23.88 28.13 33.65
CA THR A 110 23.25 27.72 32.38
C THR A 110 22.01 26.90 32.72
N PRO A 111 20.81 27.25 32.22
CA PRO A 111 19.66 26.37 32.37
C PRO A 111 19.91 25.15 31.48
N THR A 112 20.18 24.01 32.10
CA THR A 112 20.06 22.71 31.42
C THR A 112 18.60 22.58 31.02
N ARG A 113 18.28 22.90 29.75
CA ARG A 113 17.00 22.52 29.15
C ARG A 113 16.91 21.00 29.28
N ARG A 114 16.18 20.51 30.29
CA ARG A 114 15.75 19.12 30.29
C ARG A 114 14.90 18.98 29.02
N ARG A 115 15.34 18.14 28.09
CA ARG A 115 14.50 17.75 26.96
C ARG A 115 13.30 17.03 27.57
N ASP A 116 12.13 17.65 27.48
CA ASP A 116 10.89 16.97 27.80
C ASP A 116 10.72 15.80 26.83
N LEU A 117 10.26 14.66 27.37
CA LEU A 117 10.04 13.44 26.59
C LEU A 117 8.95 13.69 25.53
N SER A 118 9.09 13.08 24.36
CA SER A 118 8.05 13.15 23.32
C SER A 118 6.72 12.56 23.84
N PRO A 119 5.56 12.97 23.29
CA PRO A 119 4.26 12.39 23.66
C PRO A 119 4.25 10.85 23.59
N ASP A 120 4.82 10.29 22.52
CA ASP A 120 4.94 8.83 22.36
C ASP A 120 5.84 8.18 23.42
N SER A 121 6.92 8.87 23.82
CA SER A 121 7.79 8.39 24.91
C SER A 121 7.09 8.41 26.26
N LEU A 122 6.21 9.39 26.50
CA LEU A 122 5.41 9.47 27.71
C LEU A 122 4.38 8.34 27.76
N GLU A 123 3.71 8.06 26.65
CA GLU A 123 2.75 6.97 26.53
C GLU A 123 3.44 5.61 26.67
N ALA A 124 4.58 5.40 25.99
CA ALA A 124 5.37 4.18 26.15
C ALA A 124 5.83 3.98 27.60
N ARG A 125 6.21 5.06 28.31
CA ARG A 125 6.57 4.99 29.73
C ARG A 125 5.40 4.56 30.60
N LYS A 126 4.20 5.08 30.30
CA LYS A 126 2.98 4.74 31.02
C LYS A 126 2.64 3.27 30.82
N GLN A 127 2.56 2.80 29.57
CA GLN A 127 2.29 1.40 29.23
C GLN A 127 3.30 0.45 29.88
N PHE A 128 4.58 0.81 29.85
CA PHE A 128 5.64 0.04 30.51
C PHE A 128 5.44 -0.04 32.02
N THR A 129 5.14 1.07 32.68
CA THR A 129 4.93 1.11 34.14
C THR A 129 3.68 0.32 34.54
N ASP A 130 2.59 0.48 33.80
CA ASP A 130 1.33 -0.21 34.04
C ASP A 130 1.51 -1.74 33.90
N PHE A 131 2.26 -2.18 32.87
CA PHE A 131 2.60 -3.60 32.71
C PHE A 131 3.43 -4.15 33.87
N LEU A 132 4.47 -3.43 34.31
CA LEU A 132 5.32 -3.89 35.41
C LEU A 132 4.54 -3.98 36.72
N VAL A 133 3.68 -3.01 37.02
CA VAL A 133 2.88 -3.00 38.25
C VAL A 133 1.80 -4.07 38.24
N ALA A 134 1.21 -4.36 37.07
CA ALA A 134 0.17 -5.38 36.94
C ALA A 134 0.72 -6.82 37.10
N ASN A 135 1.99 -7.05 36.77
CA ASN A 135 2.55 -8.40 36.63
C ASN A 135 3.68 -8.74 37.60
N LEU A 136 4.34 -7.75 38.20
CA LEU A 136 5.50 -7.94 39.08
C LEU A 136 5.29 -7.33 40.47
N SER A 137 6.09 -7.77 41.43
CA SER A 137 6.10 -7.16 42.76
C SER A 137 6.59 -5.70 42.69
N THR A 138 6.08 -4.86 43.57
CA THR A 138 6.41 -3.42 43.61
C THR A 138 7.92 -3.16 43.66
N ALA A 139 8.68 -3.96 44.41
CA ALA A 139 10.13 -3.82 44.52
C ALA A 139 10.83 -4.11 43.18
N MET A 140 10.47 -5.20 42.50
CA MET A 140 11.06 -5.58 41.22
C MET A 140 10.65 -4.63 40.10
N ALA A 141 9.37 -4.24 40.04
CA ALA A 141 8.88 -3.25 39.09
C ALA A 141 9.65 -1.93 39.19
N GLN A 142 9.89 -1.44 40.42
CA GLN A 142 10.67 -0.22 40.65
C GLN A 142 12.14 -0.37 40.27
N GLU A 143 12.76 -1.53 40.53
CA GLU A 143 14.15 -1.78 40.16
C GLU A 143 14.33 -1.80 38.64
N ILE A 144 13.50 -2.55 37.92
CA ILE A 144 13.51 -2.64 36.46
C ILE A 144 13.23 -1.27 35.86
N ALA A 145 12.17 -0.58 36.31
CA ALA A 145 11.83 0.75 35.79
C ALA A 145 12.98 1.76 35.99
N ARG A 146 13.65 1.74 37.14
CA ARG A 146 14.80 2.62 37.42
C ARG A 146 16.01 2.28 36.54
N SER A 147 16.33 1.00 36.41
CA SER A 147 17.43 0.52 35.56
C SER A 147 17.23 0.94 34.11
N VAL A 148 16.04 0.70 33.56
CA VAL A 148 15.71 0.99 32.16
C VAL A 148 15.67 2.50 31.90
N LYS A 149 15.12 3.29 32.84
CA LYS A 149 15.15 4.76 32.75
C LYS A 149 16.59 5.30 32.72
N ASN A 150 17.49 4.76 33.54
CA ASN A 150 18.89 5.15 33.55
C ASN A 150 19.59 4.77 32.24
N ALA A 151 19.28 3.59 31.69
CA ALA A 151 19.80 3.16 30.39
C ALA A 151 19.36 4.11 29.27
N VAL A 152 18.07 4.48 29.21
CA VAL A 152 17.55 5.45 28.22
C VAL A 152 18.23 6.81 28.32
N SER A 153 18.42 7.34 29.53
CA SER A 153 19.14 8.63 29.72
C SER A 153 20.56 8.54 29.17
N LYS A 154 21.27 7.46 29.52
CA LYS A 154 22.66 7.25 29.10
C LYS A 154 22.77 7.07 27.59
N ILE A 155 21.90 6.27 26.97
CA ILE A 155 21.84 6.08 25.51
C ILE A 155 21.59 7.41 24.79
N SER A 156 20.72 8.26 25.35
CA SER A 156 20.38 9.56 24.75
C SER A 156 21.50 10.60 24.89
N GLU A 157 22.33 10.49 25.93
CA GLU A 157 23.47 11.39 26.18
C GLU A 157 24.71 10.98 25.37
N MET A 158 24.89 9.69 25.11
CA MET A 158 26.03 9.17 24.37
C MET A 158 25.86 9.39 22.86
N ARG A 159 26.88 10.00 22.23
CA ARG A 159 26.97 10.15 20.77
C ARG A 159 27.92 9.11 20.20
N LEU A 160 27.42 7.88 20.05
CA LEU A 160 28.15 6.77 19.43
C LEU A 160 27.75 6.62 17.96
N ASN A 161 28.56 5.88 17.19
CA ASN A 161 28.13 5.42 15.87
C ASN A 161 27.04 4.33 16.01
N ALA A 162 26.38 3.98 14.89
CA ALA A 162 25.24 3.07 14.92
C ALA A 162 25.61 1.65 15.40
N GLU A 163 26.82 1.21 15.08
CA GLU A 163 27.35 -0.12 15.42
C GLU A 163 27.69 -0.24 16.91
N GLU A 164 28.43 0.73 17.47
CA GLU A 164 28.74 0.83 18.89
C GLU A 164 27.48 0.99 19.74
N MET A 165 26.50 1.77 19.24
CA MET A 165 25.21 1.92 19.89
C MET A 165 24.45 0.59 19.93
N SER A 166 24.45 -0.15 18.82
CA SER A 166 23.87 -1.50 18.73
C SER A 166 24.53 -2.43 19.74
N GLU A 167 25.86 -2.48 19.82
CA GLU A 167 26.57 -3.31 20.82
C GLU A 167 26.24 -2.93 22.26
N LEU A 168 26.15 -1.63 22.56
CA LEU A 168 25.79 -1.12 23.87
C LEU A 168 24.38 -1.59 24.28
N VAL A 169 23.39 -1.43 23.40
CA VAL A 169 22.00 -1.82 23.64
C VAL A 169 21.88 -3.34 23.78
N MET A 170 22.53 -4.12 22.91
CA MET A 170 22.53 -5.58 23.00
C MET A 170 23.14 -6.08 24.31
N SER A 171 24.27 -5.49 24.72
CA SER A 171 24.91 -5.84 26.00
C SER A 171 24.02 -5.53 27.21
N TYR A 172 23.22 -4.46 27.12
CA TYR A 172 22.24 -4.11 28.14
C TYR A 172 21.08 -5.11 28.18
N TYR A 173 20.54 -5.53 27.03
CA TYR A 173 19.50 -6.57 26.98
C TYR A 173 19.98 -7.88 27.58
N GLN A 174 21.20 -8.32 27.25
CA GLN A 174 21.77 -9.51 27.87
C GLN A 174 21.93 -9.36 29.39
N TYR A 175 22.48 -8.22 29.84
CA TYR A 175 22.68 -7.92 31.25
C TYR A 175 21.38 -7.86 32.06
N LEU A 176 20.31 -7.32 31.47
CA LEU A 176 19.01 -7.24 32.13
C LEU A 176 18.31 -8.60 32.10
N GLY A 177 18.34 -9.31 30.97
CA GLY A 177 17.78 -10.65 30.84
C GLY A 177 18.39 -11.65 31.83
N GLU A 178 19.72 -11.67 31.97
CA GLU A 178 20.42 -12.51 32.96
C GLU A 178 20.03 -12.17 34.41
N ARG A 179 19.83 -10.88 34.72
CA ARG A 179 19.41 -10.44 36.06
C ARG A 179 17.99 -10.86 36.37
N ILE A 180 17.07 -10.63 35.43
CA ILE A 180 15.65 -10.96 35.59
C ILE A 180 15.48 -12.48 35.66
N GLY A 181 16.13 -13.24 34.77
CA GLY A 181 16.09 -14.71 34.78
C GLY A 181 16.74 -15.37 36.00
N GLY A 182 17.67 -14.67 36.68
CA GLY A 182 18.26 -15.13 37.94
C GLY A 182 17.35 -15.00 39.16
N HIS A 183 16.21 -14.31 39.07
CA HIS A 183 15.29 -14.14 40.18
C HIS A 183 14.33 -15.32 40.33
N SER A 184 14.19 -15.82 41.57
CA SER A 184 13.29 -16.92 41.93
C SER A 184 11.80 -16.68 41.62
N ILE A 185 11.40 -15.41 41.43
CA ILE A 185 10.02 -15.02 41.13
C ILE A 185 9.55 -15.57 39.78
N PHE A 186 10.42 -15.61 38.76
CA PHE A 186 10.07 -16.11 37.43
C PHE A 186 10.03 -17.64 37.32
N ASN A 187 10.54 -18.34 38.34
CA ASN A 187 10.46 -19.79 38.45
C ASN A 187 9.27 -20.25 39.33
N SER A 188 8.49 -19.30 39.86
CA SER A 188 7.32 -19.60 40.68
C SER A 188 6.10 -19.90 39.80
N PRO A 189 5.31 -20.95 40.10
CA PRO A 189 4.09 -21.28 39.34
C PRO A 189 3.01 -20.19 39.39
N ASP A 190 3.08 -19.26 40.35
CA ASP A 190 2.16 -18.12 40.46
C ASP A 190 2.50 -16.96 39.50
N CYS A 191 3.67 -16.98 38.86
CA CYS A 191 4.08 -15.95 37.92
C CYS A 191 3.50 -16.24 36.53
N LYS A 192 2.54 -15.42 36.10
CA LYS A 192 1.89 -15.55 34.78
C LYS A 192 2.74 -15.05 33.61
N VAL A 193 3.84 -14.37 33.90
CA VAL A 193 4.63 -13.62 32.91
C VAL A 193 6.03 -14.20 32.82
N LYS A 194 6.50 -14.43 31.60
CA LYS A 194 7.83 -14.96 31.37
C LYS A 194 8.85 -13.84 31.26
N VAL A 195 10.14 -14.20 31.35
CA VAL A 195 11.24 -13.24 31.20
C VAL A 195 11.19 -12.59 29.81
N GLU A 196 10.81 -13.34 28.78
CA GLU A 196 10.68 -12.85 27.41
C GLU A 196 9.64 -11.71 27.31
N ASP A 197 8.49 -11.85 27.96
CA ASP A 197 7.43 -10.83 27.93
C ASP A 197 7.89 -9.51 28.57
N VAL A 198 8.66 -9.58 29.66
CA VAL A 198 9.24 -8.39 30.31
C VAL A 198 10.29 -7.76 29.39
N MET A 199 11.16 -8.56 28.77
CA MET A 199 12.18 -8.08 27.85
C MET A 199 11.57 -7.41 26.61
N ASP A 200 10.44 -7.90 26.12
CA ASP A 200 9.69 -7.29 25.01
C ASP A 200 9.20 -5.89 25.37
N GLN A 201 8.67 -5.70 26.59
CA GLN A 201 8.27 -4.38 27.07
C GLN A 201 9.46 -3.44 27.26
N VAL A 202 10.61 -3.96 27.69
CA VAL A 202 11.85 -3.19 27.79
C VAL A 202 12.36 -2.76 26.42
N GLU A 203 12.37 -3.66 25.44
CA GLU A 203 12.76 -3.35 24.05
C GLU A 203 11.84 -2.26 23.49
N LYS A 204 10.53 -2.42 23.64
CA LYS A 204 9.53 -1.45 23.17
C LYS A 204 9.75 -0.06 23.77
N TYR A 205 9.96 0.01 25.08
CA TYR A 205 10.18 1.29 25.75
C TYR A 205 11.50 1.96 25.34
N ILE A 206 12.62 1.22 25.33
CA ILE A 206 13.93 1.76 24.93
C ILE A 206 13.90 2.23 23.47
N SER A 207 13.36 1.40 22.57
CA SER A 207 13.28 1.69 21.13
C SER A 207 12.43 2.92 20.85
N THR A 208 11.30 3.08 21.54
CA THR A 208 10.41 4.23 21.37
C THR A 208 11.06 5.52 21.86
N CYS A 209 11.70 5.49 23.03
CA CYS A 209 12.35 6.68 23.60
C CYS A 209 13.60 7.11 22.82
N CYS A 210 14.36 6.15 22.28
CA CYS A 210 15.61 6.41 21.58
C CYS A 210 15.47 6.33 20.05
N TYR A 211 14.25 6.29 19.51
CA TYR A 211 14.00 6.07 18.08
C TYR A 211 14.73 7.08 17.19
N SER A 212 14.73 8.36 17.58
CA SER A 212 15.41 9.43 16.85
C SER A 212 16.93 9.27 16.80
N THR A 213 17.50 8.50 17.72
CA THR A 213 18.94 8.21 17.78
C THR A 213 19.25 6.90 17.05
N PHE A 214 18.32 5.96 17.03
CA PHE A 214 18.50 4.62 16.48
C PHE A 214 18.15 4.50 14.99
N PHE A 215 17.12 5.21 14.54
CA PHE A 215 16.58 5.08 13.20
C PHE A 215 17.17 6.14 12.27
N CYS A 216 17.70 5.70 11.11
CA CYS A 216 18.30 6.56 10.09
C CYS A 216 19.33 7.55 10.67
N ALA A 217 20.27 7.03 11.46
CA ALA A 217 21.19 7.84 12.27
C ALA A 217 22.23 8.61 11.42
N ASN A 218 22.42 8.23 10.15
CA ASN A 218 23.36 8.85 9.22
C ASN A 218 22.67 9.21 7.89
N HIS A 219 23.20 10.22 7.20
CA HIS A 219 22.69 10.64 5.90
C HIS A 219 22.89 9.58 4.80
N GLU A 220 23.89 8.72 4.95
CA GLU A 220 24.16 7.64 3.99
C GLU A 220 23.01 6.60 3.95
N GLU A 221 22.38 6.30 5.09
CA GLU A 221 21.22 5.42 5.18
C GLU A 221 20.00 6.01 4.49
N GLU A 222 19.76 7.30 4.65
CA GLU A 222 18.68 8.02 3.96
C GLU A 222 18.88 7.99 2.43
N VAL A 223 20.09 8.26 1.96
CA VAL A 223 20.44 8.19 0.53
C VAL A 223 20.28 6.77 -0.01
N ALA A 224 20.69 5.77 0.76
CA ALA A 224 20.55 4.37 0.37
C ALA A 224 19.07 3.96 0.25
N ASP A 225 18.23 4.39 1.19
CA ASP A 225 16.77 4.16 1.12
C ASP A 225 16.15 4.81 -0.12
N MET A 226 16.47 6.07 -0.41
CA MET A 226 15.98 6.72 -1.63
C MET A 226 16.43 5.98 -2.89
N SER A 227 17.71 5.59 -2.96
CA SER A 227 18.25 4.85 -4.10
C SER A 227 17.55 3.50 -4.29
N LEU A 228 17.23 2.80 -3.19
CA LEU A 228 16.51 1.53 -3.26
C LEU A 228 15.05 1.73 -3.66
N GLN A 229 14.39 2.77 -3.13
CA GLN A 229 13.01 3.10 -3.48
C GLN A 229 12.87 3.46 -4.96
N ASP A 230 13.80 4.25 -5.50
CA ASP A 230 13.87 4.58 -6.93
C ASP A 230 14.15 3.35 -7.78
N ARG A 231 15.03 2.45 -7.30
CA ARG A 231 15.30 1.19 -7.95
C ARG A 231 14.05 0.32 -8.03
N ILE A 232 13.36 0.09 -6.92
CA ILE A 232 12.11 -0.68 -6.87
C ILE A 232 11.07 -0.06 -7.81
N ARG A 233 10.94 1.27 -7.82
CA ARG A 233 10.03 1.99 -8.72
C ARG A 233 10.36 1.75 -10.20
N SER A 234 11.65 1.79 -10.56
CA SER A 234 12.10 1.52 -11.93
C SER A 234 11.84 0.07 -12.39
N LEU A 235 11.72 -0.86 -11.45
CA LEU A 235 11.47 -2.29 -11.70
C LEU A 235 9.99 -2.67 -11.52
N HIS A 236 9.09 -1.71 -11.32
CA HIS A 236 7.68 -2.00 -11.09
C HIS A 236 7.03 -2.79 -12.24
N TRP A 237 7.52 -2.60 -13.47
CA TRP A 237 7.08 -3.34 -14.66
C TRP A 237 7.26 -4.86 -14.55
N VAL A 238 8.21 -5.33 -13.72
CA VAL A 238 8.48 -6.76 -13.50
C VAL A 238 7.28 -7.48 -12.89
N THR A 239 6.42 -6.75 -12.17
CA THR A 239 5.16 -7.26 -11.61
C THR A 239 4.11 -7.60 -12.67
N ALA A 240 4.36 -7.32 -13.96
CA ALA A 240 3.47 -7.65 -15.08
C ALA A 240 3.50 -9.12 -15.51
N GLY A 241 4.14 -10.01 -14.74
CA GLY A 241 4.17 -11.46 -14.96
C GLY A 241 5.54 -12.07 -15.23
N PHE A 242 6.62 -11.31 -15.06
CA PHE A 242 8.00 -11.81 -15.16
C PHE A 242 8.47 -12.51 -13.89
N LEU A 243 7.77 -12.29 -12.76
CA LEU A 243 7.89 -13.12 -11.57
C LEU A 243 6.95 -14.31 -11.76
N GLU A 244 7.47 -15.53 -11.74
CA GLU A 244 6.70 -16.78 -11.85
C GLU A 244 5.82 -17.03 -10.61
N THR A 245 4.91 -16.11 -10.29
CA THR A 245 3.97 -16.27 -9.18
C THR A 245 2.80 -17.15 -9.60
N LYS A 246 2.37 -18.10 -8.75
CA LYS A 246 1.16 -18.91 -9.01
C LYS A 246 -0.13 -18.27 -8.47
N LEU A 247 -0.14 -16.94 -8.31
CA LEU A 247 -1.27 -16.21 -7.77
C LEU A 247 -2.41 -16.15 -8.78
N VAL A 248 -3.62 -16.55 -8.36
CA VAL A 248 -4.81 -16.47 -9.21
C VAL A 248 -5.52 -15.15 -8.93
N PHE A 249 -5.04 -14.07 -9.57
CA PHE A 249 -5.60 -12.72 -9.41
C PHE A 249 -7.06 -12.57 -9.82
N LYS A 250 -7.66 -13.58 -10.48
CA LYS A 250 -9.10 -13.62 -10.78
C LYS A 250 -9.97 -13.72 -9.52
N LYS A 251 -9.49 -14.41 -8.48
CA LYS A 251 -10.23 -14.56 -7.21
C LYS A 251 -10.13 -13.27 -6.40
N GLN A 252 -11.27 -12.70 -5.99
CA GLN A 252 -11.31 -11.47 -5.19
C GLN A 252 -10.59 -11.63 -3.84
N ALA A 253 -10.76 -12.77 -3.18
CA ALA A 253 -10.10 -13.06 -1.90
C ALA A 253 -8.57 -13.03 -2.00
N VAL A 254 -7.99 -13.53 -3.09
CA VAL A 254 -6.54 -13.44 -3.35
C VAL A 254 -6.10 -11.97 -3.45
N ARG A 255 -6.86 -11.14 -4.18
CA ARG A 255 -6.53 -9.71 -4.33
C ARG A 255 -6.57 -8.97 -3.00
N GLU A 256 -7.62 -9.19 -2.20
CA GLU A 256 -7.76 -8.59 -0.87
C GLU A 256 -6.59 -8.98 0.05
N LYS A 257 -6.16 -10.24 0.01
CA LYS A 257 -5.01 -10.71 0.80
C LYS A 257 -3.68 -10.12 0.35
N ILE A 258 -3.50 -9.89 -0.95
CA ILE A 258 -2.32 -9.18 -1.47
C ILE A 258 -2.33 -7.73 -1.02
N ASP A 259 -3.48 -7.04 -1.08
CA ASP A 259 -3.60 -5.65 -0.63
C ASP A 259 -3.39 -5.53 0.89
N GLU A 260 -3.87 -6.51 1.68
CA GLU A 260 -3.58 -6.65 3.11
C GLU A 260 -2.07 -6.82 3.35
N ALA A 261 -1.42 -7.72 2.61
CA ALA A 261 0.02 -7.96 2.74
C ALA A 261 0.87 -6.73 2.39
N ILE A 262 0.49 -5.98 1.35
CA ILE A 262 1.13 -4.71 0.96
C ILE A 262 0.97 -3.67 2.08
N SER A 263 -0.25 -3.54 2.62
CA SER A 263 -0.55 -2.57 3.68
C SER A 263 0.25 -2.84 4.94
N GLU A 264 0.32 -4.10 5.39
CA GLU A 264 1.14 -4.51 6.55
C GLU A 264 2.64 -4.29 6.32
N LEU A 265 3.13 -4.49 5.08
CA LEU A 265 4.54 -4.24 4.76
C LEU A 265 4.89 -2.75 4.81
N ILE A 266 3.98 -1.88 4.36
CA ILE A 266 4.13 -0.42 4.45
C ILE A 266 4.08 0.04 5.92
N GLU A 267 3.21 -0.57 6.73
CA GLU A 267 2.99 -0.26 8.14
C GLU A 267 4.26 -0.48 9.01
N ILE A 268 5.22 -1.29 8.55
CA ILE A 268 6.52 -1.48 9.24
C ILE A 268 7.17 -0.14 9.60
N ASN A 269 7.11 0.85 8.70
CA ASN A 269 7.75 2.15 8.93
C ASN A 269 7.05 2.96 10.03
N ALA A 270 5.76 2.74 10.27
CA ALA A 270 5.00 3.45 11.30
C ALA A 270 5.35 2.98 12.73
N LYS A 271 5.88 1.77 12.89
CA LYS A 271 6.21 1.19 14.20
C LYS A 271 7.55 1.70 14.73
N LYS A 272 7.73 1.73 16.05
CA LYS A 272 8.97 2.26 16.69
C LYS A 272 9.79 1.21 17.42
N SER A 273 9.23 0.02 17.70
CA SER A 273 9.97 -1.11 18.26
C SER A 273 10.32 -2.14 17.19
N ALA A 274 11.41 -2.88 17.39
CA ALA A 274 11.79 -3.93 16.44
C ALA A 274 10.80 -5.11 16.51
N PHE A 275 10.28 -5.39 17.71
CA PHE A 275 9.14 -6.29 17.93
C PHE A 275 7.96 -5.97 17.00
N GLU A 276 7.42 -4.75 17.05
CA GLU A 276 6.20 -4.40 16.30
C GLU A 276 6.46 -4.38 14.79
N LYS A 277 7.67 -3.99 14.37
CA LYS A 277 8.10 -4.08 12.97
C LYS A 277 8.12 -5.53 12.46
N LEU A 278 8.64 -6.45 13.26
CA LEU A 278 8.65 -7.88 12.94
C LEU A 278 7.24 -8.50 12.95
N GLU A 279 6.35 -8.02 13.82
CA GLU A 279 4.93 -8.42 13.79
C GLU A 279 4.23 -7.97 12.50
N CYS A 280 4.42 -6.73 12.06
CA CYS A 280 3.91 -6.25 10.77
C CYS A 280 4.42 -7.13 9.61
N LEU A 281 5.72 -7.44 9.60
CA LEU A 281 6.29 -8.36 8.61
C LEU A 281 5.64 -9.75 8.68
N THR A 282 5.45 -10.28 9.89
CA THR A 282 4.82 -11.59 10.09
C THR A 282 3.37 -11.61 9.60
N ARG A 283 2.58 -10.56 9.88
CA ARG A 283 1.21 -10.42 9.36
C ARG A 283 1.19 -10.32 7.83
N SER A 284 2.09 -9.53 7.25
CA SER A 284 2.26 -9.45 5.79
C SER A 284 2.55 -10.82 5.18
N CYS A 285 3.52 -11.57 5.72
CA CYS A 285 3.85 -12.90 5.21
C CYS A 285 2.76 -13.96 5.45
N LYS A 286 1.96 -13.84 6.52
CA LYS A 286 0.79 -14.70 6.73
C LYS A 286 -0.30 -14.43 5.69
N ALA A 287 -0.58 -13.16 5.39
CA ALA A 287 -1.49 -12.79 4.31
C ALA A 287 -1.02 -13.32 2.94
N ILE A 288 0.30 -13.37 2.70
CA ILE A 288 0.87 -14.04 1.51
C ILE A 288 0.50 -15.53 1.46
N PHE A 289 0.72 -16.27 2.55
CA PHE A 289 0.40 -17.69 2.57
C PHE A 289 -1.10 -17.95 2.41
N GLU A 290 -1.95 -17.08 2.96
CA GLU A 290 -3.39 -17.13 2.76
C GLU A 290 -3.76 -16.89 1.29
N ALA A 291 -3.14 -15.91 0.62
CA ALA A 291 -3.33 -15.65 -0.80
C ALA A 291 -2.90 -16.83 -1.70
N LEU A 292 -1.79 -17.50 -1.34
CA LEU A 292 -1.31 -18.70 -2.03
C LEU A 292 -2.26 -19.89 -1.83
N LYS A 293 -2.76 -20.08 -0.60
CA LYS A 293 -3.74 -21.12 -0.27
C LYS A 293 -5.06 -20.92 -1.02
N GLU A 294 -5.56 -19.69 -1.08
CA GLU A 294 -6.74 -19.29 -1.88
C GLU A 294 -6.54 -19.55 -3.39
N SER A 295 -5.30 -19.46 -3.86
CA SER A 295 -4.90 -19.74 -5.24
C SER A 295 -4.74 -21.23 -5.55
N GLU A 296 -5.04 -22.13 -4.59
CA GLU A 296 -4.84 -23.59 -4.70
C GLU A 296 -3.38 -23.99 -5.01
N SER A 297 -2.45 -23.09 -4.65
CA SER A 297 -1.02 -23.31 -4.86
C SER A 297 -0.41 -23.99 -3.63
N ALA A 298 0.68 -24.74 -3.83
CA ALA A 298 1.35 -25.40 -2.71
C ALA A 298 2.06 -24.34 -1.87
N THR A 299 1.83 -24.28 -0.56
CA THR A 299 2.52 -23.34 0.34
C THR A 299 3.98 -23.74 0.59
N SER A 300 4.77 -23.87 -0.49
CA SER A 300 6.21 -24.15 -0.46
C SER A 300 7.02 -22.85 -0.43
N ALA A 301 8.28 -22.96 -0.02
CA ALA A 301 9.21 -21.82 -0.02
C ALA A 301 9.47 -21.28 -1.44
N ASP A 302 9.45 -22.16 -2.45
CA ASP A 302 9.66 -21.82 -3.87
C ASP A 302 8.57 -20.91 -4.42
N GLU A 303 7.35 -20.98 -3.87
CA GLU A 303 6.23 -20.11 -4.26
C GLU A 303 6.15 -18.83 -3.41
N PHE A 304 6.69 -18.88 -2.19
CA PHE A 304 6.65 -17.78 -1.24
C PHE A 304 7.57 -16.62 -1.63
N LEU A 305 8.85 -16.87 -1.92
CA LEU A 305 9.83 -15.81 -2.15
C LEU A 305 9.50 -14.95 -3.39
N PRO A 306 9.11 -15.51 -4.56
CA PRO A 306 8.66 -14.72 -5.71
C PRO A 306 7.45 -13.84 -5.37
N THR A 307 6.52 -14.36 -4.56
CA THR A 307 5.33 -13.62 -4.12
C THR A 307 5.69 -12.47 -3.17
N LEU A 308 6.65 -12.68 -2.26
CA LEU A 308 7.17 -11.63 -1.40
C LEU A 308 7.87 -10.52 -2.19
N ILE A 309 8.67 -10.88 -3.20
CA ILE A 309 9.31 -9.91 -4.12
C ILE A 309 8.24 -9.12 -4.88
N TYR A 310 7.19 -9.80 -5.35
CA TYR A 310 6.06 -9.16 -6.02
C TYR A 310 5.39 -8.10 -5.13
N ILE A 311 5.09 -8.44 -3.86
CA ILE A 311 4.51 -7.50 -2.90
C ILE A 311 5.45 -6.34 -2.56
N LEU A 312 6.76 -6.62 -2.43
CA LEU A 312 7.77 -5.59 -2.23
C LEU A 312 7.77 -4.58 -3.39
N PHE A 313 7.66 -5.05 -4.64
CA PHE A 313 7.67 -4.20 -5.83
C PHE A 313 6.36 -3.40 -6.01
N ARG A 314 5.22 -4.01 -5.65
CA ARG A 314 3.91 -3.35 -5.67
C ARG A 314 3.79 -2.30 -4.57
N GLY A 315 4.22 -2.63 -3.35
CA GLY A 315 4.08 -1.78 -2.18
C GLY A 315 5.13 -0.66 -2.11
N ASN A 316 6.37 -0.92 -2.57
CA ASN A 316 7.51 -0.01 -2.46
C ASN A 316 7.60 0.67 -1.07
N PRO A 317 7.70 -0.11 0.02
CA PRO A 317 7.58 0.37 1.39
C PRO A 317 8.63 1.46 1.71
N PRO A 318 8.23 2.54 2.40
CA PRO A 318 9.12 3.66 2.68
C PRO A 318 10.20 3.26 3.69
N LEU A 319 11.42 3.74 3.45
CA LEU A 319 12.58 3.56 4.35
C LEU A 319 12.86 2.08 4.70
N ILE A 320 12.52 1.16 3.81
CA ILE A 320 12.56 -0.28 4.09
C ILE A 320 13.97 -0.77 4.45
N GLN A 321 15.02 -0.16 3.88
CA GLN A 321 16.39 -0.52 4.16
C GLN A 321 16.79 -0.09 5.57
N SER A 322 16.46 1.15 5.98
CA SER A 322 16.64 1.60 7.37
C SER A 322 15.83 0.75 8.35
N ASN A 323 14.61 0.33 7.99
CA ASN A 323 13.80 -0.55 8.82
C ASN A 323 14.47 -1.92 9.03
N VAL A 324 14.98 -2.55 7.97
CA VAL A 324 15.71 -3.83 8.08
C VAL A 324 17.00 -3.70 8.89
N LYS A 325 17.77 -2.62 8.67
CA LYS A 325 18.97 -2.32 9.49
C LYS A 325 18.63 -2.10 10.95
N PHE A 326 17.56 -1.34 11.24
CA PHE A 326 17.10 -1.08 12.59
C PHE A 326 16.74 -2.39 13.32
N ILE A 327 15.96 -3.26 12.68
CA ILE A 327 15.62 -4.58 13.24
C ILE A 327 16.90 -5.39 13.50
N SER A 328 17.82 -5.43 12.52
CA SER A 328 19.08 -6.17 12.66
C SER A 328 19.98 -5.65 13.79
N ARG A 329 19.94 -4.34 14.07
CA ARG A 329 20.79 -3.70 15.10
C ARG A 329 20.17 -3.74 16.50
N PHE A 330 18.85 -3.68 16.63
CA PHE A 330 18.18 -3.38 17.90
C PHE A 330 17.14 -4.42 18.35
N ALA A 331 16.79 -5.41 17.52
CA ALA A 331 15.92 -6.50 17.98
C ALA A 331 16.64 -7.42 18.97
N ILE A 332 15.90 -7.96 19.94
CA ILE A 332 16.41 -9.02 20.82
C ILE A 332 16.88 -10.23 19.98
N PRO A 333 18.15 -10.68 20.10
CA PRO A 333 18.73 -11.69 19.22
C PRO A 333 17.95 -13.00 19.16
N ALA A 334 17.41 -13.48 20.29
CA ALA A 334 16.64 -14.72 20.34
C ALA A 334 15.51 -14.78 19.28
N ARG A 335 14.89 -13.63 18.98
CA ARG A 335 13.79 -13.49 18.02
C ARG A 335 14.23 -13.54 16.56
N LEU A 336 15.47 -13.12 16.28
CA LEU A 336 16.07 -13.18 14.95
C LEU A 336 16.78 -14.52 14.68
N MET A 337 16.94 -15.35 15.71
CA MET A 337 17.69 -16.59 15.63
C MET A 337 16.80 -17.83 15.42
N SER A 338 15.53 -17.77 15.84
CA SER A 338 14.59 -18.87 15.73
C SER A 338 13.15 -18.39 15.52
N GLY A 339 12.31 -19.26 14.98
CA GLY A 339 10.87 -19.01 14.77
C GLY A 339 10.51 -18.46 13.39
N GLU A 340 9.21 -18.24 13.19
CA GLU A 340 8.64 -17.76 11.91
C GLU A 340 9.14 -16.35 11.55
N ALA A 341 9.28 -15.46 12.54
CA ALA A 341 9.74 -14.10 12.33
C ALA A 341 11.16 -14.05 11.74
N ALA A 342 12.06 -14.92 12.21
CA ALA A 342 13.42 -15.02 11.68
C ALA A 342 13.44 -15.50 10.22
N TYR A 343 12.56 -16.47 9.87
CA TYR A 343 12.39 -16.94 8.50
C TYR A 343 11.89 -15.82 7.58
N PHE A 344 10.84 -15.09 7.99
CA PHE A 344 10.30 -13.98 7.20
C PHE A 344 11.28 -12.82 7.04
N PHE A 345 11.99 -12.46 8.11
CA PHE A 345 13.01 -11.43 8.07
C PHE A 345 14.16 -11.78 7.11
N THR A 346 14.59 -13.04 7.11
CA THR A 346 15.61 -13.53 6.16
C THR A 346 15.11 -13.44 4.72
N ASN A 347 13.88 -13.88 4.46
CA ASN A 347 13.28 -13.80 3.11
C ASN A 347 13.10 -12.36 2.63
N LEU A 348 12.68 -11.43 3.50
CA LEU A 348 12.61 -10.01 3.16
C LEU A 348 13.99 -9.45 2.81
N SER A 349 15.02 -9.83 3.57
CA SER A 349 16.40 -9.42 3.30
C SER A 349 16.87 -9.96 1.94
N CYS A 350 16.57 -11.21 1.62
CA CYS A 350 16.84 -11.80 0.30
C CYS A 350 16.08 -11.08 -0.81
N ALA A 351 14.80 -10.74 -0.60
CA ALA A 351 13.99 -10.01 -1.58
C ALA A 351 14.54 -8.60 -1.86
N LEU A 352 15.04 -7.89 -0.84
CA LEU A 352 15.68 -6.58 -1.00
C LEU A 352 17.02 -6.69 -1.74
N GLU A 353 17.81 -7.73 -1.46
CA GLU A 353 19.06 -7.98 -2.17
C GLU A 353 18.81 -8.34 -3.65
N PHE A 354 17.76 -9.12 -3.91
CA PHE A 354 17.30 -9.41 -5.25
C PHE A 354 16.84 -8.14 -5.98
N ALA A 355 16.03 -7.29 -5.34
CA ALA A 355 15.60 -6.00 -5.90
C ALA A 355 16.79 -5.10 -6.30
N ARG A 356 17.86 -5.15 -5.51
CA ARG A 356 19.08 -4.37 -5.75
C ARG A 356 19.87 -4.91 -6.94
N ASN A 357 20.07 -6.22 -7.00
CA ASN A 357 20.95 -6.87 -7.97
C ASN A 357 20.25 -7.33 -9.25
N MET A 358 18.91 -7.25 -9.30
CA MET A 358 18.14 -7.66 -10.46
C MET A 358 18.66 -6.99 -11.72
N ASN A 359 18.92 -7.79 -12.74
CA ASN A 359 19.40 -7.36 -14.04
C ASN A 359 18.71 -8.20 -15.14
N HIS A 360 19.08 -7.96 -16.40
CA HIS A 360 18.54 -8.69 -17.54
C HIS A 360 18.78 -10.21 -17.45
N GLU A 361 19.91 -10.65 -16.88
CA GLU A 361 20.23 -12.08 -16.70
C GLU A 361 19.29 -12.74 -15.67
N SER A 362 18.93 -12.00 -14.61
CA SER A 362 18.02 -12.47 -13.57
C SER A 362 16.64 -12.82 -14.10
N LEU A 363 16.21 -12.14 -15.18
CA LEU A 363 14.92 -12.35 -15.86
C LEU A 363 15.08 -13.12 -17.19
N GLN A 364 16.28 -13.63 -17.48
CA GLN A 364 16.60 -14.35 -18.72
C GLN A 364 16.22 -13.60 -20.01
N MET A 365 16.43 -12.27 -20.03
CA MET A 365 16.07 -11.40 -21.15
C MET A 365 17.27 -10.64 -21.72
N GLU A 366 17.09 -10.04 -22.90
CA GLU A 366 18.11 -9.21 -23.52
C GLU A 366 18.31 -7.90 -22.74
N LYS A 367 19.55 -7.42 -22.68
CA LYS A 367 19.90 -6.16 -22.01
C LYS A 367 19.14 -4.96 -22.58
N ASN A 368 19.03 -4.87 -23.90
CA ASN A 368 18.35 -3.75 -24.57
C ASN A 368 16.85 -3.73 -24.23
N GLU A 369 16.23 -4.90 -24.18
CA GLU A 369 14.82 -5.04 -23.81
C GLU A 369 14.59 -4.64 -22.34
N PHE A 370 15.43 -5.12 -21.42
CA PHE A 370 15.37 -4.75 -20.00
C PHE A 370 15.52 -3.24 -19.79
N GLU A 371 16.48 -2.61 -20.48
CA GLU A 371 16.70 -1.16 -20.40
C GLU A 371 15.54 -0.37 -20.99
N ALA A 372 14.90 -0.87 -22.06
CA ALA A 372 13.75 -0.22 -22.65
C ALA A 372 12.51 -0.26 -21.74
N TYR A 373 12.24 -1.36 -21.03
CA TYR A 373 11.17 -1.40 -20.03
C TYR A 373 11.50 -0.51 -18.82
N THR A 374 12.74 -0.57 -18.33
CA THR A 374 13.18 0.21 -17.15
C THR A 374 13.19 1.71 -17.40
N SER A 375 13.50 2.15 -18.63
CA SER A 375 13.46 3.55 -19.05
C SER A 375 12.07 4.03 -19.45
N GLY A 376 11.08 3.14 -19.54
CA GLY A 376 9.72 3.45 -19.97
C GLY A 376 9.57 3.69 -21.47
N GLN A 377 10.56 3.31 -22.28
CA GLN A 377 10.48 3.38 -23.75
C GLN A 377 9.56 2.29 -24.32
N LEU A 378 9.53 1.13 -23.67
CA LEU A 378 8.65 0.02 -24.00
C LEU A 378 7.67 -0.21 -22.85
N ALA A 379 6.40 -0.44 -23.18
CA ALA A 379 5.41 -0.88 -22.20
C ALA A 379 5.57 -2.39 -21.99
N PRO A 380 5.61 -2.88 -20.74
CA PRO A 380 5.73 -4.31 -20.48
C PRO A 380 4.54 -5.06 -21.10
N PRO A 381 4.76 -6.24 -21.71
CA PRO A 381 3.67 -7.08 -22.19
C PRO A 381 2.81 -7.46 -20.98
N LEU A 382 1.56 -7.02 -20.99
CA LEU A 382 0.61 -7.36 -19.94
C LEU A 382 0.34 -8.87 -20.02
N SER A 383 0.90 -9.65 -19.11
CA SER A 383 0.50 -11.04 -18.94
C SER A 383 -0.99 -11.08 -18.59
N VAL A 384 -1.79 -11.73 -19.44
CA VAL A 384 -3.24 -11.93 -19.26
C VAL A 384 -3.55 -12.75 -18.01
N ILE A 385 -2.56 -13.45 -17.44
CA ILE A 385 -2.74 -14.42 -16.35
C ILE A 385 -2.17 -13.90 -15.02
N ASN A 386 -1.11 -13.09 -15.05
CA ASN A 386 -0.29 -12.84 -13.86
C ASN A 386 0.01 -11.35 -13.58
N SER A 387 -0.64 -10.44 -14.29
CA SER A 387 -0.50 -9.01 -14.03
C SER A 387 -1.66 -8.50 -13.20
N ALA A 388 -1.39 -7.93 -12.03
CA ALA A 388 -2.41 -7.21 -11.28
C ALA A 388 -2.76 -5.84 -11.88
N CYS A 389 -2.10 -5.42 -12.97
CA CYS A 389 -2.62 -4.34 -13.82
C CYS A 389 -3.95 -4.74 -14.48
N ASN A 390 -4.26 -6.04 -14.59
CA ASN A 390 -5.56 -6.52 -15.06
C ASN A 390 -6.64 -6.46 -13.98
N GLN A 391 -6.35 -6.00 -12.75
CA GLN A 391 -7.33 -5.91 -11.67
C GLN A 391 -8.55 -5.07 -12.07
N ALA A 392 -8.34 -3.94 -12.73
CA ALA A 392 -9.43 -3.13 -13.27
C ALA A 392 -10.23 -3.90 -14.33
N MET A 393 -9.56 -4.70 -15.17
CA MET A 393 -10.18 -5.50 -16.22
C MET A 393 -10.99 -6.66 -15.64
N TYR A 394 -10.47 -7.40 -14.65
CA TYR A 394 -11.22 -8.46 -13.97
C TYR A 394 -12.41 -7.93 -13.17
N VAL A 395 -12.28 -6.76 -12.55
CA VAL A 395 -13.40 -6.10 -11.88
C VAL A 395 -14.46 -5.71 -12.90
N LEU A 396 -14.07 -5.17 -14.06
CA LEU A 396 -15.01 -4.86 -15.15
C LEU A 396 -15.69 -6.12 -15.70
N GLU A 397 -14.96 -7.20 -15.94
CA GLU A 397 -15.52 -8.49 -16.38
C GLU A 397 -16.55 -9.03 -15.37
N GLY A 398 -16.22 -9.04 -14.08
CA GLY A 398 -17.17 -9.44 -13.03
C GLY A 398 -18.37 -8.50 -12.91
N THR A 399 -18.17 -7.20 -13.13
CA THR A 399 -19.27 -6.23 -13.16
C THR A 399 -20.19 -6.47 -14.35
N ILE A 400 -19.65 -6.83 -15.52
CA ILE A 400 -20.43 -7.19 -16.70
C ILE A 400 -21.25 -8.45 -16.42
N GLU A 401 -20.67 -9.48 -15.82
CA GLU A 401 -21.38 -10.72 -15.47
C GLU A 401 -22.53 -10.46 -14.49
N THR A 402 -22.30 -9.63 -13.46
CA THR A 402 -23.37 -9.22 -12.53
C THR A 402 -24.45 -8.39 -13.22
N ILE A 403 -24.10 -7.48 -14.13
CA ILE A 403 -25.08 -6.72 -14.92
C ILE A 403 -25.95 -7.65 -15.76
N VAL A 404 -25.34 -8.64 -16.44
CA VAL A 404 -26.07 -9.62 -17.27
C VAL A 404 -27.03 -10.45 -16.41
N THR A 405 -26.60 -10.92 -15.24
CA THR A 405 -27.46 -11.70 -14.34
C THR A 405 -28.61 -10.85 -13.76
N VAL A 406 -28.36 -9.59 -13.41
CA VAL A 406 -29.40 -8.66 -12.95
C VAL A 406 -30.39 -8.35 -14.06
N ALA A 407 -29.92 -8.10 -15.29
CA ALA A 407 -30.77 -7.87 -16.45
C ALA A 407 -31.70 -9.06 -16.71
N LYS A 408 -31.17 -10.29 -16.66
CA LYS A 408 -31.98 -11.52 -16.81
C LYS A 408 -33.01 -11.69 -15.71
N ARG A 409 -32.68 -11.32 -14.47
CA ARG A 409 -33.64 -11.31 -13.34
C ARG A 409 -34.73 -10.26 -13.54
N ALA A 410 -34.37 -9.06 -14.00
CA ALA A 410 -35.33 -8.00 -14.30
C ALA A 410 -36.30 -8.41 -15.42
N GLU A 411 -35.81 -9.07 -16.48
CA GLU A 411 -36.65 -9.59 -17.56
C GLU A 411 -37.63 -10.67 -17.06
N ASN A 412 -37.16 -11.60 -16.24
CA ASN A 412 -38.02 -12.62 -15.62
C ASN A 412 -39.08 -12.00 -14.70
N LEU A 413 -38.71 -10.97 -13.93
CA LEU A 413 -39.64 -10.23 -13.08
C LEU A 413 -40.70 -9.50 -13.91
N ALA A 414 -40.30 -8.87 -15.02
CA ALA A 414 -41.24 -8.21 -15.93
C ALA A 414 -42.24 -9.20 -16.54
N LYS A 415 -41.78 -10.40 -16.96
CA LYS A 415 -42.66 -11.48 -17.44
C LYS A 415 -43.64 -11.96 -16.37
N SER A 416 -43.16 -12.10 -15.13
CA SER A 416 -44.02 -12.45 -14.00
C SER A 416 -45.06 -11.37 -13.72
N PHE A 417 -44.67 -10.09 -13.74
CA PHE A 417 -45.59 -8.96 -13.54
C PHE A 417 -46.67 -8.92 -14.63
N ALA A 418 -46.30 -9.11 -15.90
CA ALA A 418 -47.27 -9.19 -17.00
C ALA A 418 -48.27 -10.35 -16.81
N THR A 419 -47.80 -11.49 -16.32
CA THR A 419 -48.66 -12.65 -16.03
C THR A 419 -49.64 -12.37 -14.89
N VAL A 420 -49.16 -11.72 -13.81
CA VAL A 420 -50.01 -11.32 -12.68
C VAL A 420 -51.04 -10.28 -13.10
N ASN A 421 -50.63 -9.29 -13.89
CA ASN A 421 -51.53 -8.25 -14.37
C ASN A 421 -52.65 -8.83 -15.23
N LYS A 422 -52.31 -9.73 -16.16
CA LYS A 422 -53.32 -10.43 -16.98
C LYS A 422 -54.28 -11.26 -16.12
N LYS A 423 -53.78 -11.95 -15.10
CA LYS A 423 -54.62 -12.71 -14.18
C LYS A 423 -55.55 -11.79 -13.38
N ALA A 424 -55.06 -10.64 -12.92
CA ALA A 424 -55.87 -9.64 -12.23
C ALA A 424 -56.99 -9.11 -13.14
N ASP A 425 -56.68 -8.79 -14.39
CA ASP A 425 -57.67 -8.35 -15.38
C ASP A 425 -58.74 -9.43 -15.63
N ASP A 426 -58.34 -10.70 -15.79
CA ASP A 426 -59.24 -11.83 -15.94
C ASP A 426 -60.15 -12.02 -14.70
N ASP A 427 -59.61 -11.85 -13.50
CA ASP A 427 -60.35 -11.99 -12.25
C ASP A 427 -61.31 -10.80 -12.02
N ILE A 428 -60.92 -9.58 -12.42
CA ILE A 428 -61.81 -8.40 -12.44
C ILE A 428 -62.97 -8.64 -13.42
N ALA A 429 -62.71 -9.13 -14.62
CA ALA A 429 -63.74 -9.42 -15.61
C ALA A 429 -64.75 -10.45 -15.11
N LYS A 430 -64.28 -11.53 -14.47
CA LYS A 430 -65.15 -12.54 -13.84
C LYS A 430 -65.98 -11.95 -12.70
N MET A 431 -65.37 -11.13 -11.83
CA MET A 431 -66.11 -10.46 -10.77
C MET A 431 -67.21 -9.54 -11.31
N LEU A 432 -66.94 -8.79 -12.38
CA LEU A 432 -67.95 -7.93 -13.02
C LEU A 432 -69.14 -8.74 -13.56
N ILE A 433 -68.88 -9.93 -14.14
CA ILE A 433 -69.95 -10.82 -14.60
C ILE A 433 -70.81 -11.27 -13.41
N ILE A 434 -70.19 -11.76 -12.33
CA ILE A 434 -70.90 -12.22 -11.13
C ILE A 434 -71.71 -11.08 -10.49
N ILE A 435 -71.13 -9.88 -10.39
CA ILE A 435 -71.82 -8.69 -9.88
C ILE A 435 -73.04 -8.40 -10.74
N LYS A 436 -72.88 -8.39 -12.08
CA LYS A 436 -73.99 -8.15 -13.00
C LYS A 436 -75.09 -9.19 -12.85
N GLU A 437 -74.76 -10.48 -12.82
CA GLU A 437 -75.72 -11.56 -12.61
C GLU A 437 -76.46 -11.44 -11.28
N THR A 438 -75.76 -11.06 -10.21
CA THR A 438 -76.35 -10.86 -8.87
C THR A 438 -77.30 -9.67 -8.85
N VAL A 439 -76.89 -8.55 -9.45
CA VAL A 439 -77.71 -7.33 -9.55
C VAL A 439 -78.93 -7.56 -10.42
N ASP A 440 -78.81 -8.32 -11.52
CA ASP A 440 -79.94 -8.66 -12.40
C ASP A 440 -80.93 -9.62 -11.72
N PHE A 441 -80.46 -10.50 -10.82
CA PHE A 441 -81.32 -11.46 -10.10
C PHE A 441 -82.01 -10.84 -8.86
N TYR A 442 -81.38 -9.87 -8.19
CA TYR A 442 -81.95 -9.11 -7.06
C TYR A 442 -81.87 -7.59 -7.30
N PRO A 443 -82.64 -7.04 -8.24
CA PRO A 443 -82.61 -5.61 -8.51
C PRO A 443 -83.21 -4.83 -7.32
N THR A 444 -82.43 -3.95 -6.71
CA THR A 444 -82.94 -3.00 -5.72
C THR A 444 -83.78 -1.92 -6.41
N GLN A 445 -84.80 -1.39 -5.71
CA GLN A 445 -85.69 -0.36 -6.27
C GLN A 445 -84.92 0.89 -6.73
N GLU A 446 -83.86 1.26 -6.01
CA GLU A 446 -82.97 2.38 -6.38
C GLU A 446 -82.23 2.12 -7.71
N TYR A 447 -81.76 0.88 -7.94
CA TYR A 447 -81.08 0.50 -9.18
C TYR A 447 -82.04 0.49 -10.38
N VAL A 448 -83.26 0.00 -10.20
CA VAL A 448 -84.30 0.03 -11.24
C VAL A 448 -84.63 1.48 -11.63
N ASN A 449 -84.87 2.35 -10.65
CA ASN A 449 -85.15 3.76 -10.89
C ASN A 449 -83.97 4.47 -11.59
N MET A 450 -82.73 4.17 -11.18
CA MET A 450 -81.53 4.73 -11.80
C MET A 450 -81.40 4.26 -13.26
N LYS A 451 -81.59 2.97 -13.52
CA LYS A 451 -81.54 2.38 -14.86
C LYS A 451 -82.61 3.01 -15.77
N GLU A 452 -83.84 3.16 -15.29
CA GLU A 452 -84.92 3.81 -16.03
C GLU A 452 -84.64 5.30 -16.31
N SER A 453 -84.05 6.02 -15.36
CA SER A 453 -83.63 7.41 -15.55
C SER A 453 -82.56 7.53 -16.63
N ILE A 454 -81.57 6.64 -16.64
CA ILE A 454 -80.52 6.61 -17.66
C ILE A 454 -81.12 6.30 -19.04
N PHE A 455 -82.00 5.29 -19.13
CA PHE A 455 -82.68 4.98 -20.39
C PHE A 455 -83.58 6.12 -20.88
N ALA A 456 -84.19 6.88 -19.96
CA ALA A 456 -84.98 8.05 -20.30
C ALA A 456 -84.10 9.19 -20.84
N GLU A 457 -82.96 9.48 -20.21
CA GLU A 457 -81.99 10.47 -20.68
C GLU A 457 -81.36 10.06 -22.04
N GLU A 458 -81.01 8.79 -22.22
CA GLU A 458 -80.49 8.27 -23.50
C GLU A 458 -81.54 8.36 -24.61
N LYS A 459 -82.81 8.13 -24.28
CA LYS A 459 -83.91 8.26 -25.25
C LYS A 459 -84.20 9.73 -25.57
N GLU A 460 -84.19 10.61 -24.58
CA GLU A 460 -84.38 12.05 -24.76
C GLU A 460 -83.25 12.64 -25.62
N THR A 461 -82.00 12.26 -25.36
CA THR A 461 -80.85 12.66 -26.18
C THR A 461 -80.95 12.11 -27.60
N ALA A 462 -81.39 10.87 -27.80
CA ALA A 462 -81.66 10.30 -29.11
C ALA A 462 -82.79 11.03 -29.86
N ASP A 463 -83.91 11.33 -29.19
CA ASP A 463 -85.05 12.04 -29.78
C ASP A 463 -84.71 13.50 -30.11
N LEU A 464 -83.88 14.16 -29.30
CA LEU A 464 -83.32 15.49 -29.59
C LEU A 464 -82.42 15.46 -30.83
N LEU A 465 -81.56 14.45 -30.98
CA LEU A 465 -80.74 14.28 -32.19
C LEU A 465 -81.58 14.05 -33.45
N VAL A 466 -82.67 13.29 -33.34
CA VAL A 466 -83.60 13.03 -34.45
C VAL A 466 -84.40 14.29 -34.83
N SER A 467 -84.84 15.08 -33.85
CA SER A 467 -85.61 16.31 -34.09
C SER A 467 -84.74 17.45 -34.64
N LEU A 468 -83.49 17.60 -34.19
CA LEU A 468 -82.48 18.48 -34.79
C LEU A 468 -82.18 18.11 -36.26
N SER A 469 -82.16 16.80 -36.56
CA SER A 469 -81.98 16.30 -37.93
C SER A 469 -83.16 16.62 -38.85
N ARG A 470 -84.41 16.61 -38.32
CA ARG A 470 -85.62 16.97 -39.09
C ARG A 470 -85.73 18.48 -39.37
N GLN A 471 -85.41 19.34 -38.40
CA GLN A 471 -85.42 20.80 -38.59
C GLN A 471 -84.37 21.28 -39.62
N SER A 472 -83.25 20.56 -39.75
CA SER A 472 -82.22 20.82 -40.79
C SER A 472 -82.66 20.43 -42.21
N SER A 473 -83.76 19.69 -42.38
CA SER A 473 -84.23 19.23 -43.70
C SER A 473 -85.34 20.10 -44.33
N GLU A 474 -86.03 20.95 -43.56
CA GLU A 474 -87.09 21.86 -44.05
C GLU A 474 -86.64 23.33 -44.21
N SER A 475 -85.48 23.72 -43.68
CA SER A 475 -84.92 25.07 -43.81
C SER A 475 -83.52 25.03 -44.44
N GLY A 476 -83.44 25.00 -45.79
CA GLY A 476 -82.13 24.89 -46.44
C GLY A 476 -82.08 24.77 -47.97
N ARG A 477 -83.00 25.39 -48.73
CA ARG A 477 -82.71 25.78 -50.13
C ARG A 477 -81.92 27.10 -50.08
N GLY A 478 -80.60 27.07 -50.26
CA GLY A 478 -79.80 28.30 -50.34
C GLY A 478 -78.28 28.11 -50.30
N THR A 479 -77.69 27.88 -51.48
CA THR A 479 -76.37 28.36 -51.96
C THR A 479 -75.13 28.35 -51.04
N LEU A 480 -74.21 27.41 -51.35
CA LEU A 480 -72.79 27.57 -51.68
C LEU A 480 -71.78 28.32 -50.76
N SER A 481 -70.73 27.54 -50.44
CA SER A 481 -69.28 27.82 -50.58
C SER A 481 -68.44 28.21 -49.34
N THR A 482 -67.54 27.27 -49.01
CA THR A 482 -66.11 27.39 -48.62
C THR A 482 -65.67 28.45 -47.61
N SER A 483 -65.09 28.03 -46.47
CA SER A 483 -63.63 28.00 -46.21
C SER A 483 -63.25 28.01 -44.71
N ALA A 484 -62.14 27.33 -44.41
CA ALA A 484 -61.09 27.58 -43.41
C ALA A 484 -61.35 27.49 -41.88
N ASP A 485 -60.49 26.63 -41.28
CA ASP A 485 -59.72 26.78 -40.03
C ASP A 485 -60.40 27.17 -38.71
N THR A 486 -60.26 26.28 -37.72
CA THR A 486 -59.41 26.44 -36.50
C THR A 486 -60.00 25.60 -35.36
N GLN A 487 -59.24 24.66 -34.79
CA GLN A 487 -59.54 24.08 -33.47
C GLN A 487 -58.29 24.08 -32.57
N PRO A 488 -58.41 24.51 -31.29
CA PRO A 488 -57.34 24.45 -30.30
C PRO A 488 -57.37 23.20 -29.38
N SER A 489 -56.17 22.65 -29.14
CA SER A 489 -55.55 22.07 -27.92
C SER A 489 -56.42 21.49 -26.78
N THR A 490 -56.35 20.16 -26.52
CA THR A 490 -55.56 19.39 -25.48
C THR A 490 -56.42 18.86 -24.31
N PRO A 491 -56.05 17.79 -23.54
CA PRO A 491 -54.80 17.00 -23.50
C PRO A 491 -54.96 15.44 -23.50
N GLN A 492 -53.88 14.71 -23.81
CA GLN A 492 -53.76 13.23 -23.72
C GLN A 492 -52.89 12.77 -22.52
N PRO A 493 -53.06 11.54 -21.99
CA PRO A 493 -52.17 10.93 -21.00
C PRO A 493 -50.91 10.33 -21.65
N GLY A 494 -49.76 10.53 -20.99
CA GLY A 494 -48.41 10.25 -21.51
C GLY A 494 -48.03 8.77 -21.64
N CYS A 495 -47.31 8.48 -22.73
CA CYS A 495 -46.49 7.28 -22.90
C CYS A 495 -45.16 7.44 -22.13
N LEU A 496 -44.75 6.38 -21.44
CA LEU A 496 -43.40 6.24 -20.88
C LEU A 496 -42.47 5.78 -22.00
N ASP A 497 -41.56 6.66 -22.42
CA ASP A 497 -40.48 6.32 -23.35
C ASP A 497 -39.49 5.32 -22.72
N GLU A 498 -39.11 4.31 -23.51
CA GLU A 498 -38.02 3.39 -23.18
C GLU A 498 -36.67 4.15 -23.06
N SER A 499 -35.89 3.80 -22.03
CA SER A 499 -34.56 4.36 -21.82
C SER A 499 -33.58 3.96 -22.95
N PRO A 500 -32.73 4.89 -23.45
CA PRO A 500 -31.73 4.63 -24.51
C PRO A 500 -30.73 3.50 -24.23
N LEU A 501 -30.66 3.02 -22.98
CA LEU A 501 -29.82 1.91 -22.54
C LEU A 501 -30.33 0.53 -23.03
N VAL A 502 -31.64 0.38 -23.28
CA VAL A 502 -32.22 -0.89 -23.73
C VAL A 502 -31.94 -1.14 -25.21
N SER A 503 -31.90 -0.08 -26.01
CA SER A 503 -31.61 -0.13 -27.44
C SER A 503 -30.17 -0.56 -27.73
N ALA A 504 -29.22 -0.11 -26.90
CA ALA A 504 -27.79 -0.45 -27.06
C ALA A 504 -27.46 -1.92 -26.76
N ILE A 505 -28.25 -2.59 -25.91
CA ILE A 505 -28.04 -4.01 -25.56
C ILE A 505 -28.49 -4.94 -26.69
N LYS A 506 -29.47 -4.54 -27.50
CA LYS A 506 -29.95 -5.36 -28.64
C LYS A 506 -29.00 -5.37 -29.84
N GLU A 507 -28.16 -4.35 -30.02
CA GLU A 507 -27.21 -4.33 -31.14
C GLU A 507 -26.01 -5.26 -30.93
N VAL A 508 -25.57 -5.47 -29.68
CA VAL A 508 -24.42 -6.33 -29.37
C VAL A 508 -24.72 -7.81 -29.65
N ASP A 509 -25.94 -8.29 -29.35
CA ASP A 509 -26.38 -9.68 -29.58
C ASP A 509 -26.48 -10.05 -31.07
N SER A 510 -26.55 -9.06 -31.97
CA SER A 510 -26.67 -9.29 -33.42
C SER A 510 -25.33 -9.40 -34.16
N SER A 511 -24.21 -9.15 -33.46
CA SER A 511 -22.86 -9.12 -34.07
C SER A 511 -22.01 -10.35 -33.75
N SER A 512 -22.52 -11.29 -32.96
CA SER A 512 -21.85 -12.55 -32.62
C SER A 512 -22.62 -13.76 -33.15
N SER A 513 -22.54 -14.01 -34.46
CA SER A 513 -22.41 -15.33 -35.13
C SER A 513 -22.87 -15.24 -36.61
N PRO A 514 -22.28 -16.02 -37.54
CA PRO A 514 -21.33 -17.11 -37.34
C PRO A 514 -19.86 -16.75 -37.62
#